data_AF-A0A1X0W975-F1
#
_entry.id   AF-A0A1X0W975-F1
#
_cell.length_a   1.000
_cell.length_b   1.000
_cell.length_c   1.000
_cell.angle_alpha   90.00
_cell.angle_beta   90.00
_cell.angle_gamma   90.00
#
_symmetry.space_group_name_H-M   'P 1'
#
loop_
_entity.id
_entity.type
_entity.pdbx_description
1 polymer ?
#
loop_
_entity_poly.entity_id
_entity_poly.type
_entity_poly.pdbx_seq_one_letter_code
_entity_poly.pdbx_strand_id
1 'polypeptide(L)'
;MNNAHQSCLPVEVLTAVYRRAVAQAYLDTCATYGVSVGYSLDELQMTIAMNLEGYYVTRHGAEEGMDMACTMLGDMVSPDILVAKPRLTQLGETMMDELCRERLSAPLSATLH
;
A
#
# COMPACT_ATOMS: atom_id res chain seq x y z
N MET A 1 14.01 25.00 -8.54
CA MET A 1 12.89 24.04 -8.35
C MET A 1 13.54 22.76 -7.88
N ASN A 2 13.41 22.44 -6.60
CA ASN A 2 14.13 21.32 -5.97
C ASN A 2 13.47 20.00 -6.39
N ASN A 3 14.23 19.18 -7.12
CA ASN A 3 13.83 17.84 -7.53
C ASN A 3 13.95 16.90 -6.31
N ALA A 4 12.95 16.89 -5.44
CA ALA A 4 12.98 16.13 -4.19
C ALA A 4 12.69 14.63 -4.33
N HIS A 5 12.51 14.11 -5.55
CA HIS A 5 12.11 12.71 -5.78
C HIS A 5 12.94 11.98 -6.84
N GLN A 6 14.21 12.33 -7.04
CA GLN A 6 15.12 11.44 -7.78
C GLN A 6 15.74 10.43 -6.81
N SER A 7 14.94 9.44 -6.44
CA SER A 7 15.47 8.21 -5.84
C SER A 7 16.47 7.58 -6.82
N CYS A 8 17.58 7.03 -6.29
CA CYS A 8 18.54 6.29 -7.11
C CYS A 8 18.08 4.86 -7.46
N LEU A 9 16.91 4.47 -6.97
CA LEU A 9 16.33 3.15 -7.20
C LEU A 9 15.44 3.17 -8.45
N PRO A 10 15.44 2.08 -9.26
CA PRO A 10 14.43 1.87 -10.28
C PRO A 10 13.02 1.99 -9.69
N VAL A 11 12.07 2.55 -10.45
CA VAL A 11 10.72 2.80 -9.96
C VAL A 11 10.05 1.52 -9.45
N GLU A 12 10.27 0.38 -10.09
CA GLU A 12 9.68 -0.90 -9.70
C GLU A 12 10.16 -1.36 -8.31
N VAL A 13 11.44 -1.11 -8.01
CA VAL A 13 12.02 -1.41 -6.70
C VAL A 13 11.47 -0.46 -5.66
N LEU A 14 11.40 0.84 -5.99
CA LEU A 14 10.87 1.85 -5.08
C LEU A 14 9.38 1.61 -4.78
N THR A 15 8.57 1.30 -5.80
CA THR A 15 7.17 0.88 -5.66
C THR A 15 7.05 -0.32 -4.74
N ALA A 16 7.86 -1.37 -4.93
CA ALA A 16 7.83 -2.55 -4.07
C ALA A 16 8.17 -2.22 -2.60
N VAL A 17 9.12 -1.31 -2.37
CA VAL A 17 9.46 -0.86 -1.01
C VAL A 17 8.31 -0.07 -0.38
N TYR A 18 7.71 0.87 -1.11
CA TYR A 18 6.56 1.61 -0.59
C TYR A 18 5.34 0.70 -0.36
N ARG A 19 5.07 -0.25 -1.26
CA ARG A 19 4.02 -1.26 -1.09
C ARG A 19 4.20 -2.04 0.21
N ARG A 20 5.43 -2.50 0.49
CA ARG A 20 5.77 -3.20 1.73
C ARG A 20 5.57 -2.31 2.96
N ALA A 21 5.97 -1.04 2.87
CA ALA A 21 5.83 -0.06 3.93
C ALA A 21 4.36 0.24 4.25
N VAL A 22 3.53 0.50 3.22
CA VAL A 22 2.09 0.72 3.33
C VAL A 22 1.41 -0.48 3.97
N ALA A 23 1.66 -1.69 3.45
CA ALA A 23 1.06 -2.91 3.97
C ALA A 23 1.39 -3.15 5.45
N GLN A 24 2.66 -2.95 5.84
CA GLN A 24 3.07 -3.10 7.23
C GLN A 24 2.46 -2.02 8.12
N ALA A 25 2.47 -0.76 7.66
CA ALA A 25 1.91 0.35 8.40
C ALA A 25 0.41 0.16 8.65
N TYR A 26 -0.32 -0.41 7.68
CA TYR A 26 -1.74 -0.75 7.87
C TYR A 26 -1.96 -1.79 8.97
N LEU A 27 -1.21 -2.90 8.94
CA LEU A 27 -1.30 -3.93 10.00
C LEU A 27 -0.99 -3.35 11.38
N ASP A 28 0.03 -2.51 11.47
CA ASP A 28 0.43 -1.85 12.72
C ASP A 28 -0.65 -0.87 13.20
N THR A 29 -1.26 -0.11 12.29
CA THR A 29 -2.39 0.79 12.58
C THR A 29 -3.59 0.01 13.10
N CYS A 30 -3.99 -1.06 12.42
CA CYS A 30 -5.11 -1.89 12.87
C CYS A 30 -4.83 -2.56 14.22
N ALA A 31 -3.61 -3.06 14.45
CA ALA A 31 -3.21 -3.59 15.75
C ALA A 31 -3.29 -2.53 16.86
N THR A 32 -2.90 -1.28 16.56
CA THR A 32 -3.01 -0.15 17.50
C THR A 32 -4.47 0.16 17.86
N TYR A 33 -5.39 0.02 16.91
CA TYR A 33 -6.83 0.19 17.14
C TYR A 33 -7.55 -1.08 17.63
N GLY A 34 -6.84 -2.20 17.81
CA GLY A 34 -7.43 -3.48 18.22
C GLY A 34 -8.31 -4.14 17.15
N VAL A 35 -8.14 -3.77 15.88
CA VAL A 35 -8.87 -4.34 14.75
C VAL A 35 -8.11 -5.53 14.20
N SER A 36 -8.77 -6.69 14.14
CA SER A 36 -8.19 -7.89 13.53
C SER A 36 -8.35 -7.82 12.01
N VAL A 37 -7.23 -7.67 11.30
CA VAL A 37 -7.20 -7.71 9.84
C VAL A 37 -7.05 -9.16 9.41
N GLY A 38 -8.02 -9.70 8.68
CA GLY A 38 -8.00 -11.07 8.14
C GLY A 38 -7.04 -11.27 6.96
N TYR A 39 -5.99 -10.45 6.87
CA TYR A 39 -4.99 -10.51 5.82
C TYR A 39 -3.61 -10.74 6.44
N SER A 40 -2.85 -11.66 5.84
CA SER A 40 -1.41 -11.68 5.98
C SER A 40 -0.79 -10.48 5.25
N LEU A 41 0.44 -10.17 5.62
CA LEU A 41 1.21 -9.11 4.99
C LEU A 41 1.45 -9.33 3.48
N ASP A 42 1.66 -10.57 3.05
CA ASP A 42 1.85 -10.90 1.64
C ASP A 42 0.54 -10.74 0.85
N GLU A 43 -0.59 -11.12 1.45
CA GLU A 43 -1.90 -10.87 0.85
C GLU A 43 -2.18 -9.37 0.71
N LEU A 44 -1.83 -8.53 1.70
CA LEU A 44 -1.97 -7.08 1.59
C LEU A 44 -1.10 -6.50 0.48
N GLN A 45 0.17 -6.91 0.39
CA GLN A 45 1.04 -6.47 -0.69
C GLN A 45 0.46 -6.87 -2.05
N MET A 46 -0.05 -8.10 -2.18
CA MET A 46 -0.69 -8.56 -3.41
C MET A 46 -1.96 -7.75 -3.72
N THR A 47 -2.81 -7.46 -2.73
CA THR A 47 -4.00 -6.62 -2.89
C THR A 47 -3.64 -5.22 -3.37
N ILE A 48 -2.60 -4.59 -2.80
CA ILE A 48 -2.11 -3.28 -3.24
C ILE A 48 -1.59 -3.36 -4.69
N ALA A 49 -0.77 -4.36 -5.02
CA ALA A 49 -0.23 -4.53 -6.36
C ALA A 49 -1.32 -4.72 -7.42
N MET A 50 -2.30 -5.58 -7.16
CA MET A 50 -3.36 -5.88 -8.13
C MET A 50 -4.34 -4.72 -8.30
N ASN A 51 -4.72 -4.05 -7.22
CA ASN A 51 -5.84 -3.09 -7.26
C ASN A 51 -5.37 -1.65 -7.37
N LEU A 52 -4.33 -1.25 -6.64
CA LEU A 52 -3.85 0.14 -6.67
C LEU A 52 -2.86 0.34 -7.80
N GLU A 53 -1.81 -0.47 -7.87
CA GLU A 53 -0.80 -0.33 -8.93
C GLU A 53 -1.36 -0.76 -10.28
N GLY A 54 -2.07 -1.90 -10.30
CA GLY A 54 -2.76 -2.39 -11.49
C GLY A 54 -3.77 -1.40 -12.06
N TYR A 55 -4.44 -0.60 -11.22
CA TYR A 55 -5.33 0.47 -11.66
C TYR A 55 -4.59 1.54 -12.48
N TYR A 56 -3.47 2.04 -11.97
CA TYR A 56 -2.70 3.06 -12.69
C TYR A 56 -2.08 2.50 -13.96
N VAL A 57 -1.48 1.31 -13.89
CA VAL A 57 -0.87 0.65 -15.06
C VAL A 57 -1.89 0.39 -16.17
N THR A 58 -3.09 -0.08 -15.82
CA THR A 58 -4.14 -0.37 -16.81
C THR A 58 -4.64 0.90 -17.50
N ARG A 59 -4.64 2.04 -16.80
CA ARG A 59 -5.18 3.31 -17.33
C ARG A 59 -4.14 4.16 -18.07
N HIS A 60 -2.89 4.14 -17.62
CA HIS A 60 -1.84 5.04 -18.09
C HIS A 60 -0.70 4.32 -18.83
N GLY A 61 -0.75 2.98 -18.91
CA GLY A 61 0.34 2.18 -19.44
C GLY A 61 1.39 1.85 -18.39
N ALA A 62 2.31 0.94 -18.73
CA ALA A 62 3.24 0.36 -17.76
C ALA A 62 4.21 1.38 -17.15
N GLU A 63 4.80 2.26 -17.97
CA GLU A 63 5.81 3.23 -17.52
C GLU A 63 5.16 4.35 -16.68
N GLU A 64 4.30 5.17 -17.28
CA GLU A 64 3.64 6.27 -16.57
C GLU A 64 2.76 5.78 -15.41
N GLY A 65 2.06 4.65 -15.59
CA GLY A 65 1.23 4.08 -14.54
C GLY A 65 2.02 3.61 -13.33
N MET A 66 3.24 3.08 -13.52
CA MET A 66 4.11 2.68 -12.41
C MET A 66 4.64 3.89 -11.65
N ASP A 67 5.03 4.97 -12.33
CA ASP A 67 5.46 6.22 -11.70
C ASP A 67 4.34 6.84 -10.86
N MET A 68 3.10 6.85 -11.39
CA MET A 68 1.93 7.33 -10.66
C MET A 68 1.60 6.47 -9.45
N ALA A 69 1.68 5.14 -9.60
CA ALA A 69 1.47 4.21 -8.48
C ALA A 69 2.53 4.38 -7.40
N CYS A 70 3.81 4.51 -7.78
CA CYS A 70 4.91 4.77 -6.86
C CYS A 70 4.69 6.06 -6.07
N THR A 71 4.29 7.13 -6.76
CA THR A 71 4.00 8.43 -6.14
C THR A 71 2.86 8.32 -5.13
N MET A 72 1.75 7.68 -5.53
CA MET A 72 0.60 7.46 -4.67
C MET A 72 0.98 6.67 -3.40
N LEU A 73 1.73 5.56 -3.55
CA LEU A 73 2.18 4.77 -2.41
C LEU A 73 3.11 5.56 -1.48
N GLY A 74 3.96 6.44 -2.02
CA GLY A 74 4.79 7.36 -1.24
C GLY A 74 3.94 8.32 -0.40
N ASP A 75 2.88 8.90 -0.97
CA ASP A 75 1.97 9.82 -0.28
C ASP A 75 1.13 9.13 0.81
N MET A 76 0.98 7.81 0.75
CA MET A 76 0.25 7.01 1.73
C MET A 76 1.03 6.75 3.02
N VAL A 77 2.35 7.01 3.07
CA VAL A 77 3.18 6.76 4.26
C VAL A 77 3.98 7.99 4.69
N SER A 78 4.20 8.11 6.00
CA SER A 78 5.07 9.11 6.60
C SER A 78 5.67 8.64 7.92
N PRO A 79 6.81 9.18 8.39
CA PRO A 79 7.75 9.99 7.61
C PRO A 79 8.41 9.14 6.50
N ASP A 80 9.38 9.70 5.78
CA ASP A 80 10.14 8.97 4.76
C ASP A 80 10.59 7.59 5.32
N ILE A 81 10.37 6.55 4.52
CA ILE A 81 10.64 5.15 4.82
C ILE A 81 12.09 4.87 5.25
N LEU A 82 13.04 5.72 4.86
CA LEU A 82 14.45 5.59 5.21
C LEU A 82 14.82 6.28 6.53
N VAL A 83 13.92 7.10 7.08
CA VAL A 83 14.20 7.96 8.24
C VAL A 83 13.70 7.37 9.54
N ALA A 84 12.49 6.79 9.53
CA ALA A 84 11.92 6.13 10.70
C ALA A 84 10.92 5.06 10.30
N LYS A 85 10.39 4.34 11.29
CA LYS A 85 9.32 3.38 11.07
C LYS A 85 8.11 4.07 10.40
N PRO A 86 7.72 3.67 9.17
CA PRO A 86 6.64 4.31 8.44
C PRO A 86 5.30 4.07 9.14
N ARG A 87 4.43 5.08 9.06
CA ARG A 87 3.04 5.08 9.49
C ARG A 87 2.18 5.53 8.34
N LEU A 88 0.91 5.12 8.32
CA LEU A 88 0.00 5.62 7.31
C LEU A 88 -0.26 7.12 7.50
N THR A 89 -0.35 7.84 6.39
CA THR A 89 -0.99 9.15 6.36
C THR A 89 -2.51 8.96 6.39
N GLN A 90 -3.27 10.06 6.56
CA GLN A 90 -4.73 10.01 6.47
C GLN A 90 -5.22 9.48 5.11
N LEU A 91 -4.51 9.81 4.03
CA LEU A 91 -4.76 9.26 2.70
C LEU A 91 -4.52 7.74 2.71
N GLY A 92 -3.38 7.31 3.27
CA GLY A 92 -3.03 5.90 3.42
C GLY A 92 -4.08 5.09 4.16
N GLU A 93 -4.59 5.59 5.28
CA GLU A 93 -5.67 4.94 6.05
C GLU A 93 -6.94 4.81 5.20
N THR A 94 -7.39 5.91 4.58
CA THR A 94 -8.61 5.93 3.75
C THR A 94 -8.54 4.93 2.58
N MET A 95 -7.41 4.93 1.86
CA MET A 95 -7.20 4.07 0.70
C MET A 95 -7.11 2.59 1.12
N MET A 96 -6.40 2.30 2.21
CA MET A 96 -6.28 0.92 2.70
C MET A 96 -7.60 0.37 3.23
N ASP A 97 -8.40 1.19 3.93
CA ASP A 97 -9.74 0.80 4.37
C ASP A 97 -10.67 0.53 3.19
N GLU A 98 -10.57 1.31 2.10
CA GLU A 98 -11.31 1.04 0.86
C GLU A 98 -10.87 -0.27 0.20
N LEU A 99 -9.56 -0.47 0.05
CA LEU A 99 -9.00 -1.68 -0.55
C LEU A 99 -9.33 -2.95 0.25
N CYS A 100 -9.38 -2.84 1.58
CA CYS A 100 -9.62 -3.97 2.48
C CYS A 100 -11.11 -4.16 2.83
N ARG A 101 -11.99 -3.25 2.42
CA ARG A 101 -13.42 -3.20 2.79
C ARG A 101 -14.14 -4.54 2.57
N GLU A 102 -13.86 -5.21 1.45
CA GLU A 102 -14.52 -6.47 1.08
C GLU A 102 -14.20 -7.62 2.05
N ARG A 103 -12.97 -7.73 2.56
CA ARG A 103 -12.61 -8.77 3.54
C ARG A 103 -12.76 -8.34 4.99
N LEU A 104 -12.75 -7.05 5.30
CA LEU A 104 -13.10 -6.55 6.64
C LEU A 104 -14.58 -6.83 6.97
N SER A 105 -15.43 -6.87 5.94
CA SER A 105 -16.87 -7.11 6.06
C SER A 105 -17.27 -8.58 5.89
N ALA A 106 -16.36 -9.42 5.40
CA ALA A 106 -16.64 -10.83 5.18
C ALA A 106 -16.52 -11.61 6.51
N PRO A 107 -17.56 -12.35 6.94
CA PRO A 107 -17.35 -13.34 7.98
C PRO A 107 -16.31 -14.35 7.48
N LEU A 108 -15.37 -14.73 8.34
CA LEU A 108 -14.46 -15.87 8.12
C LEU A 108 -15.31 -17.16 8.03
N SER A 109 -15.99 -17.36 6.91
CA SER A 109 -16.58 -18.64 6.56
C SER A 109 -15.42 -19.55 6.20
N ALA A 110 -14.87 -20.22 7.21
CA ALA A 110 -14.03 -21.39 7.02
C ALA A 110 -14.90 -22.49 6.40
N THR A 111 -15.06 -22.47 5.08
CA THR A 111 -15.49 -23.66 4.34
C THR A 111 -14.26 -24.54 4.14
N LEU A 112 -14.12 -25.54 5.01
CA LEU A 112 -13.38 -26.76 4.74
C LEU A 112 -14.15 -27.53 3.66
N HIS A 113 -13.78 -27.35 2.40
CA HIS A 113 -14.10 -28.28 1.31
C HIS A 113 -12.86 -28.51 0.46
#